data_AF-A0AAV1Y6P6-F1
#
_entry.id   AF-A0AAV1Y6P6-F1
#
_cell.length_a   1.000
_cell.length_b   1.000
_cell.length_c   1.000
_cell.angle_alpha   90.00
_cell.angle_beta   90.00
_cell.angle_gamma   90.00
#
_symmetry.space_group_name_H-M   'P 1'
#
loop_
_entity.id
_entity.type
_entity.pdbx_description
1 polymer ?
#
loop_
_entity_poly.entity_id
_entity_poly.type
_entity_poly.pdbx_seq_one_letter_code
_entity_poly.pdbx_strand_id
1 'polypeptide(L)'
;MSDKSNHRRFTFSLPVTVVVLSISYIYLSTIFVFIDQWFGLFSSPGIINAVVFTSIAAMCSVTYRVAISTDPGRVPSTYMPDVEDSQSPIHEIKRKGGDLRYCQKCSHYKPPRAHHCRVCKRCVLRMDHHCIWINNCVGHANYKVFIIFVMYAVIACAYSLVLLMGSVAYDDGMRDEEKNGGSFRTVYVVSGLLLVPLSIALCVLLGWHIYLILHNKTTIEYHEGVRALSLTEKGGSIYKHPYDLGPYENLTSVLGPNIISWLWPTADNIGSGLRFRTVYDLTQGSSTSQ
;
A
#
# COMPACT_ATOMS: atom_id res chain seq x y z
N MET A 1 -29.55 -8.44 16.68
CA MET A 1 -29.49 -6.97 16.76
C MET A 1 -28.97 -6.46 15.43
N SER A 2 -29.78 -5.66 14.74
CA SER A 2 -29.80 -5.42 13.29
C SER A 2 -28.43 -5.13 12.63
N ASP A 3 -28.06 -5.98 11.67
CA ASP A 3 -27.01 -5.72 10.69
C ASP A 3 -27.46 -4.59 9.76
N LYS A 4 -27.13 -3.35 10.13
CA LYS A 4 -27.22 -2.23 9.20
C LYS A 4 -26.05 -2.36 8.23
N SER A 5 -26.26 -3.14 7.16
CA SER A 5 -25.51 -3.01 5.93
C SER A 5 -25.72 -1.59 5.41
N ASN A 6 -24.91 -0.66 5.90
CA ASN A 6 -24.75 0.65 5.29
C ASN A 6 -24.20 0.38 3.89
N HIS A 7 -25.11 0.32 2.91
CA HIS A 7 -24.76 0.61 1.52
C HIS A 7 -24.10 1.99 1.54
N ARG A 8 -22.76 2.01 1.65
CA ARG A 8 -21.98 3.20 1.36
C ARG A 8 -22.32 3.52 -0.09
N ARG A 9 -23.20 4.50 -0.30
CA ARG A 9 -23.29 5.17 -1.61
C ARG A 9 -21.86 5.51 -1.97
N PHE A 10 -21.44 5.10 -3.17
CA PHE A 10 -20.10 5.31 -3.71
C PHE A 10 -19.94 6.81 -4.03
N THR A 11 -20.00 7.68 -3.02
CA THR A 11 -19.66 9.09 -3.15
C THR A 11 -18.15 9.18 -3.02
N PHE A 12 -17.49 9.54 -4.11
CA PHE A 12 -16.07 9.86 -4.12
C PHE A 12 -15.79 10.91 -3.04
N SER A 13 -14.93 10.59 -2.08
CA SER A 13 -14.44 11.60 -1.14
C SER A 13 -13.51 12.55 -1.88
N LEU A 14 -13.37 13.79 -1.39
CA LEU A 14 -12.50 14.79 -2.01
C LEU A 14 -11.08 14.24 -2.29
N PRO A 15 -10.39 13.53 -1.38
CA PRO A 15 -9.08 12.95 -1.67
C PRO A 15 -9.09 11.92 -2.80
N VAL A 16 -10.13 11.07 -2.88
CA VAL A 16 -10.25 10.05 -3.94
C VAL A 16 -10.52 10.74 -5.28
N THR A 17 -11.37 11.78 -5.30
CA THR A 17 -11.57 12.62 -6.50
C THR A 17 -10.26 13.24 -6.96
N VAL A 18 -9.44 13.79 -6.05
CA VAL A 18 -8.13 14.36 -6.39
C VAL A 18 -7.23 13.30 -7.01
N VAL A 19 -7.15 12.09 -6.46
CA VAL A 19 -6.33 11.01 -7.04
C VAL A 19 -6.80 10.63 -8.44
N VAL A 20 -8.11 10.47 -8.65
CA VAL A 20 -8.67 10.14 -9.98
C VAL A 20 -8.40 11.25 -11.00
N LEU A 21 -8.55 12.52 -10.60
CA LEU A 21 -8.24 13.66 -11.46
C LEU A 21 -6.74 13.72 -11.77
N SER A 22 -5.86 13.47 -10.81
CA SER A 22 -4.41 13.43 -11.03
C SER A 22 -4.02 12.31 -12.00
N ILE A 23 -4.56 11.09 -11.83
CA ILE A 23 -4.32 9.98 -12.77
C ILE A 23 -4.79 10.36 -14.17
N SER A 24 -5.99 10.95 -14.28
CA SER A 24 -6.57 11.35 -15.57
C SER A 24 -5.76 12.45 -16.25
N TYR A 25 -5.36 13.48 -15.49
CA TYR A 25 -4.53 14.57 -16.00
C TYR A 25 -3.18 14.07 -16.48
N ILE A 26 -2.47 13.27 -15.66
CA ILE A 26 -1.17 12.69 -16.01
C ILE A 26 -1.32 11.80 -17.26
N TYR A 27 -2.41 11.04 -17.37
CA TYR A 27 -2.68 10.22 -18.54
C TYR A 27 -2.79 11.08 -19.81
N LEU A 28 -3.68 12.07 -19.79
CA LEU A 28 -3.95 12.94 -20.93
C LEU A 28 -2.72 13.76 -21.33
N SER A 29 -2.01 14.35 -20.37
CA SER A 29 -0.79 15.14 -20.65
C SER A 29 0.32 14.26 -21.25
N THR A 30 0.47 13.03 -20.76
CA THR A 30 1.51 12.13 -21.28
C THR A 30 1.20 11.67 -22.70
N ILE A 31 -0.04 11.25 -22.97
CA ILE A 31 -0.43 10.75 -24.30
C ILE A 31 -0.48 11.88 -25.33
N PHE A 32 -1.21 12.95 -25.05
CA PHE A 32 -1.55 13.96 -26.05
C PHE A 32 -0.60 15.15 -26.08
N VAL A 33 0.32 15.26 -25.13
CA VAL A 33 1.35 16.30 -25.14
C VAL A 33 2.73 15.68 -25.19
N PHE A 34 3.16 14.91 -24.19
CA PHE A 34 4.58 14.52 -24.11
C PHE A 34 4.99 13.56 -25.22
N ILE A 35 4.18 12.54 -25.49
CA ILE A 35 4.46 11.57 -26.56
C ILE A 35 4.31 12.23 -27.93
N ASP A 36 3.25 13.03 -28.13
CA ASP A 36 2.99 13.67 -29.40
C ASP A 36 4.08 14.70 -29.76
N GLN A 37 4.50 15.52 -28.80
CA GLN A 37 5.55 16.51 -29.02
C GLN A 37 6.92 15.86 -29.21
N TRP A 38 7.25 14.79 -28.49
CA TRP A 38 8.59 14.19 -28.60
C TRP A 38 8.73 13.24 -29.79
N PHE A 39 7.71 12.42 -30.07
CA PHE A 39 7.79 11.36 -31.08
C PHE A 39 6.78 11.52 -32.22
N GLY A 40 5.75 12.35 -32.06
CA GLY A 40 4.53 12.30 -32.88
C GLY A 40 3.68 11.09 -32.51
N LEU A 41 2.41 11.29 -32.14
CA LEU A 41 1.56 10.22 -31.58
C LEU A 41 1.34 9.06 -32.56
N PHE A 42 1.30 9.34 -33.85
CA PHE A 42 1.08 8.36 -34.91
C PHE A 42 2.37 7.73 -35.46
N SER A 43 3.54 8.11 -34.95
CA SER A 43 4.78 7.44 -35.30
C SER A 43 4.89 6.09 -34.60
N SER A 44 5.70 5.18 -35.13
CA SER A 44 5.99 3.88 -34.48
C SER A 44 6.45 4.03 -33.02
N PRO A 45 7.43 4.90 -32.67
CA PRO A 45 7.80 5.10 -31.27
C PRO A 45 6.68 5.75 -30.45
N GLY A 46 5.89 6.66 -31.03
CA GLY A 46 4.76 7.29 -30.35
C GLY A 46 3.70 6.26 -29.93
N ILE A 47 3.29 5.39 -30.86
CA ILE A 47 2.31 4.32 -30.62
C ILE A 47 2.83 3.33 -29.56
N ILE A 48 4.09 2.93 -29.63
CA ILE A 48 4.68 1.99 -28.64
C ILE A 48 4.64 2.60 -27.24
N ASN A 49 5.09 3.84 -27.08
CA ASN A 49 5.05 4.53 -25.77
C ASN A 49 3.61 4.70 -25.29
N ALA A 50 2.66 5.02 -26.18
CA ALA A 50 1.25 5.18 -25.84
C ALA A 50 0.63 3.86 -25.33
N VAL A 51 0.92 2.74 -26.00
CA VAL A 51 0.46 1.40 -25.59
C VAL A 51 1.05 0.99 -24.24
N VAL A 52 2.37 1.16 -24.07
CA VAL A 52 3.06 0.83 -22.81
C VAL A 52 2.50 1.66 -21.66
N PHE A 53 2.43 2.97 -21.84
CA PHE A 53 1.96 3.88 -20.80
C PHE A 53 0.47 3.67 -20.48
N THR A 54 -0.36 3.42 -21.49
CA THR A 54 -1.78 3.08 -21.27
C THR A 54 -1.93 1.79 -20.48
N SER A 55 -1.10 0.78 -20.73
CA SER A 55 -1.12 -0.49 -19.99
C SER A 55 -0.75 -0.28 -18.51
N ILE A 56 0.29 0.51 -18.23
CA ILE A 56 0.70 0.87 -16.87
C ILE A 56 -0.41 1.66 -16.16
N ALA A 57 -0.97 2.67 -16.82
CA ALA A 57 -2.04 3.51 -16.27
C ALA A 57 -3.32 2.70 -16.01
N ALA A 58 -3.66 1.74 -16.88
CA ALA A 58 -4.77 0.82 -16.68
C ALA A 58 -4.55 -0.06 -15.45
N MET A 59 -3.36 -0.66 -15.29
CA MET A 59 -3.04 -1.47 -14.11
C MET A 59 -3.05 -0.64 -12.82
N CYS A 60 -2.52 0.58 -12.84
CA CYS A 60 -2.60 1.54 -11.73
C CYS A 60 -4.06 1.84 -11.37
N SER A 61 -4.91 2.08 -12.36
CA SER A 61 -6.34 2.39 -12.15
C SER A 61 -7.14 1.20 -11.62
N VAL A 62 -6.87 -0.01 -12.14
CA VAL A 62 -7.51 -1.25 -11.66
C VAL A 62 -7.10 -1.55 -10.22
N THR A 63 -5.81 -1.50 -9.91
CA THR A 63 -5.30 -1.74 -8.56
C THR A 63 -5.81 -0.70 -7.56
N TYR A 64 -5.88 0.57 -7.95
CA TYR A 64 -6.51 1.63 -7.15
C TYR A 64 -7.98 1.32 -6.89
N ARG A 65 -8.74 0.94 -7.93
CA ARG A 65 -10.16 0.56 -7.81
C ARG A 65 -10.34 -0.62 -6.86
N VAL A 66 -9.49 -1.64 -6.93
CA VAL A 66 -9.56 -2.78 -6.01
C VAL A 66 -9.21 -2.33 -4.59
N ALA A 67 -8.19 -1.49 -4.39
CA ALA A 67 -7.81 -0.99 -3.07
C ALA A 67 -8.93 -0.16 -2.38
N ILE A 68 -9.68 0.65 -3.13
CA ILE A 68 -10.83 1.41 -2.59
C ILE A 68 -12.03 0.51 -2.25
N SER A 69 -12.24 -0.59 -2.99
CA SER A 69 -13.44 -1.44 -2.86
C SER A 69 -13.27 -2.64 -1.94
N THR A 70 -12.04 -3.15 -1.79
CA THR A 70 -11.78 -4.37 -1.02
C THR A 70 -11.91 -4.10 0.48
N ASP A 71 -12.66 -4.95 1.19
CA ASP A 71 -12.72 -4.89 2.64
C ASP A 71 -11.31 -5.19 3.22
N PRO A 72 -10.74 -4.33 4.07
CA PRO A 72 -9.40 -4.51 4.64
C PRO A 72 -9.25 -5.68 5.62
N GLY A 73 -10.34 -6.37 5.95
CA GLY A 73 -10.38 -7.47 6.89
C GLY A 73 -11.09 -7.06 8.18
N ARG A 74 -12.15 -7.79 8.54
CA ARG A 74 -12.93 -7.56 9.76
C ARG A 74 -12.57 -8.62 10.81
N VAL A 75 -12.46 -8.19 12.06
CA VAL A 75 -12.42 -9.12 13.20
C VAL A 75 -13.80 -9.76 13.39
N PRO A 76 -13.93 -11.10 13.38
CA PRO A 76 -15.19 -11.76 13.71
C PRO A 76 -15.64 -11.41 15.13
N SER A 77 -16.93 -11.15 15.33
CA SER A 77 -17.48 -10.86 16.67
C SER A 77 -17.40 -12.05 17.61
N THR A 78 -17.33 -13.26 17.05
CA THR A 78 -17.14 -14.53 17.76
C THR A 78 -15.68 -14.82 18.08
N TYR A 79 -14.73 -13.97 17.68
CA TYR A 79 -13.33 -14.17 18.00
C TYR A 79 -13.12 -14.17 19.51
N MET A 80 -12.63 -15.29 20.02
CA MET A 80 -12.25 -15.49 21.40
C MET A 80 -10.83 -16.06 21.41
N PRO A 81 -9.86 -15.45 22.13
CA PRO A 81 -8.52 -15.99 22.23
C PRO A 81 -8.57 -17.31 22.99
N ASP A 82 -8.08 -18.38 22.38
CA ASP A 82 -7.83 -19.63 23.09
C ASP A 82 -6.48 -19.53 23.79
N VAL A 83 -6.50 -19.38 25.11
CA VAL A 83 -5.28 -19.19 25.93
C VAL A 83 -4.56 -20.52 26.18
N GLU A 84 -5.27 -21.64 26.02
CA GLU A 84 -4.73 -22.99 26.22
C GLU A 84 -4.20 -23.60 24.92
N ASP A 85 -4.44 -22.96 23.77
CA ASP A 85 -3.92 -23.38 22.48
C ASP A 85 -2.39 -23.26 22.43
N SER A 86 -1.72 -24.40 22.57
CA SER A 86 -0.26 -24.54 22.43
C SER A 86 0.27 -24.09 21.06
N GLN A 87 -0.60 -24.05 20.04
CA GLN A 87 -0.27 -23.56 18.72
C GLN A 87 -0.29 -22.02 18.63
N SER A 88 -0.82 -21.29 19.61
CA SER A 88 -0.77 -19.82 19.62
C SER A 88 0.14 -19.32 20.75
N PRO A 89 1.49 -19.45 20.61
CA PRO A 89 2.41 -19.15 21.70
C PRO A 89 2.46 -17.66 22.07
N ILE A 90 1.89 -16.77 21.25
CA ILE A 90 1.79 -15.34 21.56
C ILE A 90 0.32 -14.92 21.64
N HIS A 91 -0.11 -14.55 22.85
CA HIS A 91 -1.24 -13.65 23.04
C HIS A 91 -0.70 -12.23 23.20
N GLU A 92 -1.09 -11.34 22.30
CA GLU A 92 -0.79 -9.92 22.49
C GLU A 92 -1.57 -9.40 23.71
N ILE A 93 -0.83 -9.14 24.77
CA ILE A 93 -1.35 -8.70 26.06
C ILE A 93 -1.32 -7.16 26.15
N LYS A 94 -2.27 -6.57 26.88
CA LYS A 94 -2.24 -5.15 27.22
C LYS A 94 -0.98 -4.82 28.01
N ARG A 95 -0.29 -3.76 27.61
CA ARG A 95 0.89 -3.22 28.32
C ARG A 95 0.64 -2.89 29.79
N LYS A 96 -0.60 -2.55 30.17
CA LYS A 96 -1.00 -2.32 31.57
C LYS A 96 -1.99 -3.41 31.96
N GLY A 97 -1.67 -4.16 33.02
CA GLY A 97 -2.58 -5.10 33.67
C GLY A 97 -2.50 -6.55 33.19
N GLY A 98 -1.75 -6.88 32.13
CA GLY A 98 -1.56 -8.29 31.73
C GLY A 98 -2.78 -8.93 31.03
N ASP A 99 -3.90 -8.22 30.88
CA ASP A 99 -5.09 -8.76 30.22
C ASP A 99 -4.92 -8.93 28.70
N LEU A 100 -5.72 -9.83 28.13
CA LEU A 100 -5.96 -9.91 26.69
C LEU A 100 -6.45 -8.57 26.11
N ARG A 101 -6.02 -8.27 24.87
CA ARG A 101 -6.45 -7.05 24.16
C ARG A 101 -7.95 -7.10 23.84
N TYR A 102 -8.73 -6.19 24.43
CA TYR A 102 -10.17 -6.05 24.16
C TYR A 102 -10.49 -4.69 23.52
N CYS A 103 -11.46 -4.66 22.60
CA CYS A 103 -11.97 -3.42 22.03
C CYS A 103 -13.29 -3.02 22.69
N GLN A 104 -13.25 -2.02 23.58
CA GLN A 104 -14.46 -1.52 24.24
C GLN A 104 -15.51 -0.96 23.27
N LYS A 105 -15.07 -0.37 22.15
CA LYS A 105 -15.98 0.23 21.15
C LYS A 105 -16.69 -0.79 20.27
N CYS A 106 -16.10 -1.97 20.09
CA CYS A 106 -16.66 -3.04 19.25
C CYS A 106 -17.15 -4.22 20.08
N SER A 107 -16.92 -4.21 21.40
CA SER A 107 -17.34 -5.24 22.35
C SER A 107 -16.86 -6.66 22.00
N HIS A 108 -15.61 -6.79 21.56
CA HIS A 108 -14.99 -8.09 21.29
C HIS A 108 -13.46 -8.06 21.55
N TYR A 109 -12.86 -9.24 21.67
CA TYR A 109 -11.40 -9.38 21.76
C TYR A 109 -10.71 -9.04 20.44
N LYS A 110 -9.48 -8.55 20.52
CA LYS A 110 -8.66 -8.22 19.34
C LYS A 110 -7.70 -9.38 19.08
N PRO A 111 -7.71 -9.96 17.87
CA PRO A 111 -6.63 -10.81 17.41
C PRO A 111 -5.28 -10.07 17.43
N PRO A 112 -4.17 -10.81 17.40
CA PRO A 112 -2.85 -10.22 17.21
C PRO A 112 -2.82 -9.29 15.99
N ARG A 113 -2.08 -8.18 16.08
CA ARG A 113 -1.93 -7.17 15.00
C ARG A 113 -3.23 -6.43 14.61
N ALA A 114 -4.36 -6.69 15.27
CA ALA A 114 -5.62 -6.02 14.95
C ALA A 114 -5.78 -4.72 15.75
N HIS A 115 -6.22 -3.64 15.07
CA HIS A 115 -6.44 -2.32 15.71
C HIS A 115 -7.82 -1.75 15.36
N HIS A 116 -8.36 -0.92 16.26
CA HIS A 116 -9.63 -0.24 16.02
C HIS A 116 -9.37 1.04 15.24
N CYS A 117 -9.90 1.13 14.02
CA CYS A 117 -9.86 2.37 13.26
C CYS A 117 -11.07 3.23 13.62
N ARG A 118 -10.80 4.46 14.07
CA ARG A 118 -11.84 5.44 14.44
C ARG A 118 -12.66 5.91 13.23
N VAL A 119 -12.05 6.00 12.05
CA VAL A 119 -12.71 6.41 10.81
C VAL A 119 -13.58 5.28 10.24
N CYS A 120 -13.01 4.07 10.14
CA CYS A 120 -13.74 2.86 9.71
C CYS A 120 -14.77 2.39 10.77
N LYS A 121 -14.69 2.89 12.02
CA LYS A 121 -15.54 2.54 13.19
C LYS A 121 -15.62 1.04 13.50
N ARG A 122 -14.52 0.33 13.28
CA ARG A 122 -14.40 -1.11 13.52
C ARG A 122 -12.97 -1.53 13.76
N CYS A 123 -12.78 -2.74 14.29
CA CYS A 123 -11.49 -3.41 14.30
C CYS A 123 -11.15 -3.97 12.91
N VAL A 124 -9.91 -3.73 12.49
CA VAL A 124 -9.34 -4.19 11.22
C VAL A 124 -8.22 -5.17 11.52
N LEU A 125 -8.22 -6.32 10.83
CA LEU A 125 -7.18 -7.35 10.93
C LEU A 125 -5.86 -6.83 10.34
N ARG A 126 -4.72 -7.12 11.00
CA ARG A 126 -3.38 -6.64 10.62
C ARG A 126 -3.42 -5.19 10.11
N MET A 127 -4.01 -4.31 10.91
CA MET A 127 -4.25 -2.93 10.48
C MET A 127 -2.91 -2.22 10.28
N ASP A 128 -2.69 -1.66 9.09
CA ASP A 128 -1.53 -0.83 8.83
C ASP A 128 -1.84 0.64 9.13
N HIS A 129 -2.78 1.22 8.38
CA HIS A 129 -3.24 2.59 8.61
C HIS A 129 -4.61 2.81 8.00
N HIS A 130 -5.20 3.97 8.28
CA HIS A 130 -6.34 4.45 7.51
C HIS A 130 -5.82 5.42 6.45
N CYS A 131 -5.98 5.06 5.18
CA CYS A 131 -5.48 5.86 4.07
C CYS A 131 -6.57 6.76 3.52
N ILE A 132 -6.39 8.06 3.69
CA ILE A 132 -7.34 9.08 3.20
C ILE A 132 -7.46 9.06 1.67
N TRP A 133 -6.38 8.70 0.97
CA TRP A 133 -6.29 8.73 -0.51
C TRP A 133 -7.05 7.59 -1.19
N ILE A 134 -7.34 6.50 -0.48
CA ILE A 134 -8.23 5.42 -0.95
C ILE A 134 -9.57 5.41 -0.19
N ASN A 135 -9.77 6.34 0.76
CA ASN A 135 -10.93 6.39 1.66
C ASN A 135 -11.27 5.04 2.32
N ASN A 136 -10.23 4.27 2.64
CA ASN A 136 -10.34 2.93 3.16
C ASN A 136 -9.20 2.65 4.14
N CYS A 137 -9.43 1.69 5.05
CA CYS A 137 -8.33 1.17 5.85
C CYS A 137 -7.43 0.29 4.95
N VAL A 138 -6.13 0.26 5.23
CA VAL A 138 -5.20 -0.74 4.69
C VAL A 138 -4.97 -1.77 5.81
N GLY A 139 -5.25 -3.03 5.53
CA GLY A 139 -5.19 -4.12 6.49
C GLY A 139 -4.92 -5.46 5.81
N HIS A 140 -5.13 -6.55 6.55
CA HIS A 140 -4.78 -7.91 6.13
C HIS A 140 -5.25 -8.27 4.71
N ALA A 141 -6.51 -7.97 4.37
CA ALA A 141 -7.14 -8.45 3.14
C ALA A 141 -6.92 -7.54 1.91
N ASN A 142 -6.32 -6.36 2.07
CA ASN A 142 -6.05 -5.45 0.95
C ASN A 142 -4.63 -4.88 0.90
N TYR A 143 -3.74 -5.26 1.84
CA TYR A 143 -2.37 -4.76 1.89
C TYR A 143 -1.59 -5.06 0.60
N LYS A 144 -1.68 -6.29 0.05
CA LYS A 144 -1.02 -6.66 -1.22
C LYS A 144 -1.42 -5.73 -2.35
N VAL A 145 -2.73 -5.58 -2.58
CA VAL A 145 -3.25 -4.72 -3.65
C VAL A 145 -2.84 -3.26 -3.46
N PHE A 146 -2.85 -2.76 -2.22
CA PHE A 146 -2.39 -1.40 -1.93
C PHE A 146 -0.93 -1.18 -2.36
N ILE A 147 -0.03 -2.11 -2.06
CA ILE A 147 1.39 -2.01 -2.45
C ILE A 147 1.57 -2.11 -3.96
N ILE A 148 0.84 -2.99 -4.63
CA ILE A 148 0.86 -3.11 -6.09
C ILE A 148 0.35 -1.80 -6.73
N PHE A 149 -0.70 -1.18 -6.19
CA PHE A 149 -1.17 0.14 -6.62
C PHE A 149 -0.07 1.20 -6.50
N VAL A 150 0.57 1.32 -5.33
CA VAL A 150 1.64 2.31 -5.11
C VAL A 150 2.81 2.06 -6.08
N MET A 151 3.16 0.80 -6.33
CA MET A 151 4.20 0.42 -7.29
C MET A 151 3.86 0.87 -8.72
N TYR A 152 2.68 0.56 -9.23
CA TYR A 152 2.26 1.01 -10.56
C TYR A 152 2.13 2.54 -10.65
N ALA A 153 1.74 3.22 -9.56
CA ALA A 153 1.72 4.67 -9.51
C ALA A 153 3.13 5.27 -9.61
N VAL A 154 4.13 4.69 -8.92
CA VAL A 154 5.55 5.08 -9.05
C VAL A 154 6.04 4.88 -10.48
N ILE A 155 5.79 3.71 -11.07
CA ILE A 155 6.20 3.39 -12.45
C ILE A 155 5.56 4.37 -13.43
N ALA A 156 4.26 4.65 -13.30
CA ALA A 156 3.56 5.62 -14.15
C ALA A 156 4.15 7.03 -14.03
N CYS A 157 4.39 7.51 -12.80
CA CYS A 157 4.95 8.84 -12.57
C CYS A 157 6.38 8.96 -13.12
N ALA A 158 7.24 7.95 -12.89
CA ALA A 158 8.60 7.93 -13.41
C ALA A 158 8.62 7.91 -14.95
N TYR A 159 7.78 7.08 -15.57
CA TYR A 159 7.68 7.00 -17.03
C TYR A 159 7.18 8.32 -17.64
N SER A 160 6.13 8.92 -17.05
CA SER A 160 5.61 10.21 -17.47
C SER A 160 6.64 11.34 -17.29
N LEU A 161 7.43 11.30 -16.21
CA LEU A 161 8.50 12.28 -15.98
C LEU A 161 9.61 12.18 -17.02
N VAL A 162 10.01 10.98 -17.42
CA VAL A 162 10.99 10.78 -18.51
C VAL A 162 10.46 11.35 -19.83
N LEU A 163 9.19 11.06 -20.16
CA LEU A 163 8.55 11.60 -21.36
C LEU A 163 8.41 13.13 -21.32
N LEU A 164 8.06 13.70 -20.17
CA LEU A 164 8.02 15.14 -19.96
C LEU A 164 9.39 15.77 -20.22
N MET A 165 10.46 15.23 -19.64
CA MET A 165 11.81 15.78 -19.81
C MET A 165 12.29 15.70 -21.25
N GLY A 166 12.03 14.58 -21.94
CA GLY A 166 12.38 14.45 -23.35
C GLY A 166 11.58 15.36 -24.26
N SER A 167 10.27 15.49 -24.01
CA SER A 167 9.38 16.42 -24.71
C SER A 167 9.81 17.88 -24.56
N VAL A 168 10.21 18.29 -23.36
CA VAL A 168 10.72 19.65 -23.10
C VAL A 168 12.06 19.87 -23.79
N ALA A 169 12.98 18.91 -23.73
CA ALA A 169 14.28 19.01 -24.39
C ALA A 169 14.17 19.07 -25.92
N TYR A 170 13.18 18.37 -26.49
CA TYR A 170 12.89 18.42 -27.92
C TYR A 170 12.26 19.75 -28.34
N ASP A 171 11.25 20.24 -27.60
CA ASP A 171 10.59 21.54 -27.85
C ASP A 171 11.59 22.71 -27.78
N ASP A 172 12.46 22.76 -26.77
CA ASP A 172 13.47 23.81 -26.65
C ASP A 172 14.51 23.78 -27.80
N GLY A 173 14.75 22.61 -28.41
CA GLY A 173 15.61 22.49 -29.59
C GLY A 173 14.95 22.93 -30.91
N MET A 174 13.61 22.97 -30.98
CA MET A 174 12.85 23.32 -32.19
C MET A 174 12.29 24.76 -32.16
N ARG A 175 12.25 25.38 -30.98
CA ARG A 175 11.74 26.75 -30.72
C ARG A 175 12.48 27.87 -31.43
N ASP A 176 13.62 27.58 -32.08
CA ASP A 176 14.27 28.54 -32.96
C ASP A 176 13.47 28.80 -34.26
N GLU A 177 12.47 27.97 -34.62
CA GLU A 177 11.78 28.09 -35.92
C GLU A 177 10.27 28.46 -35.92
N GLU A 178 9.45 28.22 -34.87
CA GLU A 178 8.00 28.52 -34.97
C GLU A 178 7.32 29.11 -33.71
N LYS A 179 6.69 30.27 -33.90
CA LYS A 179 5.90 31.01 -32.88
C LYS A 179 4.51 30.40 -32.68
N ASN A 180 4.42 29.32 -31.91
CA ASN A 180 3.15 28.86 -31.30
C ASN A 180 3.29 28.32 -29.85
N GLY A 181 4.44 28.51 -29.21
CA GLY A 181 4.84 27.88 -27.93
C GLY A 181 4.09 28.28 -26.64
N GLY A 182 2.97 29.01 -26.72
CA GLY A 182 2.24 29.50 -25.54
C GLY A 182 1.37 28.45 -24.84
N SER A 183 0.73 27.55 -25.59
CA SER A 183 -0.29 26.62 -25.06
C SER A 183 0.33 25.45 -24.27
N PHE A 184 1.40 24.84 -24.79
CA PHE A 184 2.05 23.69 -24.15
C PHE A 184 2.93 24.07 -22.96
N ARG A 185 3.45 25.32 -22.91
CA ARG A 185 4.28 25.79 -21.79
C ARG A 185 3.55 25.70 -20.45
N THR A 186 2.27 26.06 -20.41
CA THR A 186 1.45 25.94 -19.20
C THR A 186 1.30 24.47 -18.78
N VAL A 187 1.10 23.55 -19.74
CA VAL A 187 0.99 22.11 -19.45
C VAL A 187 2.30 21.55 -18.91
N TYR A 188 3.46 21.93 -19.45
CA TYR A 188 4.76 21.49 -18.91
C TYR A 188 4.99 21.98 -17.49
N VAL A 189 4.69 23.26 -17.20
CA VAL A 189 4.84 23.82 -15.85
C VAL A 189 3.92 23.14 -14.86
N VAL A 190 2.62 23.02 -15.17
CA VAL A 190 1.65 22.35 -14.29
C VAL A 190 2.02 20.88 -14.08
N SER A 191 2.45 20.19 -15.13
CA SER A 191 2.88 18.80 -15.05
C SER A 191 4.14 18.63 -14.22
N GLY A 192 5.13 19.50 -14.36
CA GLY A 192 6.34 19.49 -13.52
C GLY A 192 6.03 19.72 -12.05
N LEU A 193 5.17 20.71 -11.74
CA LEU A 193 4.71 21.01 -10.38
C LEU A 193 3.92 19.87 -9.75
N LEU A 194 3.23 19.05 -10.55
CA LEU A 194 2.51 17.87 -10.08
C LEU A 194 3.41 16.63 -9.98
N LEU A 195 4.07 16.24 -11.08
CA LEU A 195 4.77 14.96 -11.22
C LEU A 195 6.02 14.86 -10.35
N VAL A 196 6.80 15.93 -10.20
CA VAL A 196 8.05 15.89 -9.41
C VAL A 196 7.77 15.59 -7.93
N PRO A 197 6.97 16.39 -7.19
CA PRO A 197 6.69 16.10 -5.79
C PRO A 197 5.88 14.81 -5.62
N LEU A 198 4.96 14.50 -6.54
CA LEU A 198 4.20 13.24 -6.50
C LEU A 198 5.13 12.03 -6.63
N SER A 199 6.07 12.05 -7.56
CA SER A 199 7.06 10.98 -7.75
C SER A 199 7.90 10.78 -6.50
N ILE A 200 8.42 11.86 -5.92
CA ILE A 200 9.23 11.80 -4.68
C ILE A 200 8.40 11.20 -3.55
N ALA A 201 7.18 11.70 -3.32
CA ALA A 201 6.30 11.23 -2.26
C ALA A 201 5.95 9.74 -2.41
N LEU A 202 5.61 9.29 -3.63
CA LEU A 202 5.28 7.90 -3.90
C LEU A 202 6.50 6.97 -3.80
N CYS A 203 7.68 7.41 -4.24
CA CYS A 203 8.92 6.64 -4.07
C CYS A 203 9.27 6.45 -2.59
N VAL A 204 9.15 7.51 -1.78
CA VAL A 204 9.36 7.42 -0.32
C VAL A 204 8.34 6.48 0.32
N LEU A 205 7.06 6.58 -0.07
CA LEU A 205 6.00 5.69 0.42
C LEU A 205 6.27 4.22 0.04
N LEU A 206 6.65 3.95 -1.20
CA LEU A 206 6.97 2.60 -1.67
C LEU A 206 8.18 2.04 -0.93
N GLY A 207 9.26 2.81 -0.82
CA GLY A 207 10.46 2.41 -0.08
C GLY A 207 10.18 2.11 1.39
N TRP A 208 9.36 2.94 2.03
CA TRP A 208 8.90 2.73 3.40
C TRP A 208 8.16 1.40 3.55
N HIS A 209 7.20 1.11 2.67
CA HIS A 209 6.45 -0.14 2.76
C HIS A 209 7.26 -1.37 2.37
N ILE A 210 8.24 -1.25 1.47
CA ILE A 210 9.21 -2.34 1.20
C ILE A 210 9.98 -2.66 2.48
N TYR A 211 10.50 -1.64 3.19
CA TYR A 211 11.16 -1.84 4.48
C TYR A 211 10.24 -2.54 5.50
N LEU A 212 8.97 -2.10 5.61
CA LEU A 212 8.00 -2.73 6.50
C LEU A 212 7.73 -4.20 6.15
N ILE A 213 7.60 -4.53 4.85
CA ILE A 213 7.43 -5.91 4.39
C ILE A 213 8.66 -6.74 4.74
N LEU A 214 9.87 -6.26 4.45
CA LEU A 214 11.11 -7.00 4.71
C LEU A 214 11.31 -7.33 6.20
N HIS A 215 10.70 -6.56 7.10
CA HIS A 215 10.74 -6.78 8.56
C HIS A 215 9.42 -7.28 9.15
N ASN A 216 8.43 -7.63 8.31
CA ASN A 216 7.07 -8.05 8.69
C ASN A 216 6.41 -7.17 9.76
N LYS A 217 6.53 -5.85 9.59
CA LYS A 217 5.91 -4.85 10.46
C LYS A 217 4.75 -4.18 9.74
N THR A 218 3.73 -3.82 10.47
CA THR A 218 2.82 -2.74 10.08
C THR A 218 3.39 -1.39 10.47
N THR A 219 2.88 -0.30 9.91
CA THR A 219 3.22 1.07 10.32
C THR A 219 2.94 1.28 11.82
N ILE A 220 1.84 0.70 12.35
CA ILE A 220 1.53 0.75 13.78
C ILE A 220 2.59 0.00 14.60
N GLU A 221 2.94 -1.23 14.19
CA GLU A 221 3.95 -2.06 14.87
C GLU A 221 5.33 -1.43 14.84
N TYR A 222 5.70 -0.72 13.77
CA TYR A 222 6.93 0.05 13.73
C TYR A 222 6.98 1.09 14.85
N HIS A 223 5.95 1.94 14.97
CA HIS A 223 5.90 2.95 16.03
C HIS A 223 5.79 2.35 17.43
N GLU A 224 5.02 1.26 17.59
CA GLU A 224 4.94 0.52 18.85
C GLU A 224 6.28 -0.11 19.24
N GLY A 225 7.04 -0.60 18.25
CA GLY A 225 8.35 -1.23 18.36
C GLY A 225 9.49 -0.25 18.64
N VAL A 226 9.51 0.93 18.02
CA VAL A 226 10.47 2.01 18.38
C VAL A 226 10.39 2.34 19.87
N ARG A 227 9.16 2.37 20.41
CA ARG A 227 8.94 2.55 21.84
C ARG A 227 9.38 1.36 22.68
N ALA A 228 9.21 0.13 22.18
CA ALA A 228 9.67 -1.08 22.88
C ALA A 228 11.20 -1.13 22.92
N LEU A 229 11.87 -0.83 21.82
CA LEU A 229 13.33 -0.77 21.72
C LEU A 229 13.93 0.23 22.73
N SER A 230 13.38 1.42 22.82
CA SER A 230 13.83 2.43 23.82
C SER A 230 13.73 1.94 25.28
N LEU A 231 12.80 1.01 25.57
CA LEU A 231 12.68 0.38 26.89
C LEU A 231 13.65 -0.79 27.07
N THR A 232 13.86 -1.61 26.04
CA THR A 232 14.78 -2.76 26.11
C THR A 232 16.24 -2.33 26.13
N GLU A 233 16.60 -1.24 25.44
CA GLU A 233 17.95 -0.64 25.51
C GLU A 233 18.29 -0.20 26.93
N LYS A 234 17.34 0.40 27.66
CA LYS A 234 17.51 0.72 29.09
C LYS A 234 17.66 -0.52 29.96
N GLY A 235 17.17 -1.67 29.51
CA GLY A 235 17.26 -2.96 30.19
C GLY A 235 18.35 -3.90 29.65
N GLY A 236 19.23 -3.43 28.74
CA GLY A 236 20.33 -4.23 28.18
C GLY A 236 19.91 -5.40 27.27
N SER A 237 18.68 -5.41 26.75
CA SER A 237 18.16 -6.49 25.90
C SER A 237 17.96 -6.04 24.44
N ILE A 238 18.27 -6.94 23.48
CA ILE A 238 18.03 -6.69 22.05
C ILE A 238 16.57 -6.98 21.72
N TYR A 239 15.85 -5.99 21.20
CA TYR A 239 14.48 -6.17 20.73
C TYR A 239 14.48 -6.83 19.35
N LYS A 240 13.85 -8.01 19.23
CA LYS A 240 13.56 -8.68 17.96
C LYS A 240 12.05 -8.70 17.74
N HIS A 241 11.61 -8.26 16.55
CA HIS A 241 10.19 -8.26 16.23
C HIS A 241 9.69 -9.71 16.05
N PRO A 242 8.61 -10.14 16.75
CA PRO A 242 8.23 -11.55 16.82
C PRO A 242 7.78 -12.14 15.49
N TYR A 243 7.28 -11.31 14.58
CA TYR A 243 6.81 -11.71 13.25
C TYR A 243 7.90 -11.65 12.17
N ASP A 244 9.11 -11.18 12.50
CA ASP A 244 10.23 -11.13 11.54
C ASP A 244 10.89 -12.50 11.42
N LEU A 245 10.54 -13.24 10.36
CA LEU A 245 11.01 -14.59 10.06
C LEU A 245 12.18 -14.60 9.06
N GLY A 246 12.65 -13.43 8.66
CA GLY A 246 13.65 -13.25 7.60
C GLY A 246 13.03 -12.74 6.28
N PRO A 247 13.83 -12.06 5.42
CA PRO A 247 13.31 -11.28 4.30
C PRO A 247 12.42 -12.07 3.32
N TYR A 248 12.82 -13.29 2.96
CA TYR A 248 12.08 -14.12 2.02
C TYR A 248 10.70 -14.51 2.57
N GLU A 249 10.65 -15.02 3.80
CA GLU A 249 9.39 -15.43 4.43
C GLU A 249 8.47 -14.25 4.71
N ASN A 250 9.06 -13.10 5.04
CA ASN A 250 8.28 -11.89 5.25
C ASN A 250 7.68 -11.39 3.91
N LEU A 251 8.42 -11.45 2.80
CA LEU A 251 7.93 -11.14 1.45
C LEU A 251 6.81 -12.08 1.02
N THR A 252 7.02 -13.40 1.11
CA THR A 252 6.02 -14.39 0.71
C THR A 252 4.76 -14.29 1.55
N SER A 253 4.85 -13.93 2.84
CA SER A 253 3.69 -13.70 3.73
C SER A 253 2.75 -12.59 3.26
N VAL A 254 3.23 -11.69 2.39
CA VAL A 254 2.45 -10.57 1.83
C VAL A 254 2.11 -10.80 0.36
N LEU A 255 3.09 -11.18 -0.47
CA LEU A 255 2.93 -11.21 -1.92
C LEU A 255 2.40 -12.55 -2.46
N GLY A 256 2.48 -13.62 -1.67
CA GLY A 256 2.16 -14.97 -2.12
C GLY A 256 3.41 -15.84 -2.27
N PRO A 257 3.26 -17.17 -2.25
CA PRO A 257 4.35 -18.11 -2.52
C PRO A 257 4.76 -18.10 -4.00
N ASN A 258 3.87 -17.70 -4.91
CA ASN A 258 4.13 -17.66 -6.34
C ASN A 258 4.66 -16.28 -6.78
N ILE A 259 5.95 -16.20 -7.10
CA ILE A 259 6.66 -14.99 -7.54
C ILE A 259 6.04 -14.38 -8.81
N ILE A 260 5.55 -15.22 -9.72
CA ILE A 260 4.94 -14.76 -10.99
C ILE A 260 3.65 -13.96 -10.73
N SER A 261 2.98 -14.24 -9.61
CA SER A 261 1.73 -13.57 -9.21
C SER A 261 1.94 -12.36 -8.29
N TRP A 262 3.19 -11.94 -8.04
CA TRP A 262 3.49 -10.82 -7.14
C TRP A 262 2.99 -9.49 -7.67
N LEU A 263 3.03 -9.30 -8.99
CA LEU A 263 2.55 -8.08 -9.64
C LEU A 263 1.05 -8.15 -10.01
N TRP A 264 0.43 -9.32 -9.86
CA TRP A 264 -0.97 -9.50 -10.18
C TRP A 264 -1.88 -9.02 -9.04
N PRO A 265 -2.92 -8.21 -9.32
CA PRO A 265 -3.75 -7.56 -8.31
C PRO A 265 -4.80 -8.51 -7.73
N THR A 266 -4.37 -9.63 -7.15
CA THR A 266 -5.27 -10.48 -6.35
C THR A 266 -5.42 -9.92 -4.95
N ALA A 267 -6.66 -9.89 -4.47
CA ALA A 267 -6.97 -9.61 -3.06
C ALA A 267 -6.73 -10.83 -2.16
N ASP A 268 -6.21 -11.92 -2.70
CA ASP A 268 -5.95 -13.14 -1.95
C ASP A 268 -4.83 -12.90 -0.93
N ASN A 269 -5.23 -12.87 0.34
CA ASN A 269 -4.33 -12.79 1.48
C ASN A 269 -3.97 -14.19 2.00
N ILE A 270 -2.73 -14.38 2.43
CA ILE A 270 -2.32 -15.65 3.06
C ILE A 270 -2.87 -15.71 4.48
N GLY A 271 -3.61 -16.78 4.77
CA GLY A 271 -4.16 -17.05 6.10
C GLY A 271 -5.34 -16.16 6.48
N SER A 272 -5.95 -16.45 7.63
CA SER A 272 -7.18 -15.80 8.10
C SER A 272 -6.97 -14.38 8.65
N GLY A 273 -5.72 -14.00 8.95
CA GLY A 273 -5.39 -12.76 9.66
C GLY A 273 -5.68 -12.81 11.16
N LEU A 274 -6.14 -13.96 11.67
CA LEU A 274 -6.39 -14.20 13.10
C LEU A 274 -5.16 -14.77 13.83
N ARG A 275 -4.27 -15.44 13.09
CA ARG A 275 -2.98 -15.95 13.55
C ARG A 275 -1.90 -15.64 12.51
N PHE A 276 -0.71 -15.34 12.99
CA PHE A 276 0.48 -15.12 12.18
C PHE A 276 1.61 -15.97 12.74
N ARG A 277 2.45 -16.52 11.86
CA ARG A 277 3.64 -17.26 12.27
C ARG A 277 4.64 -16.30 12.92
N THR A 278 5.32 -16.80 13.93
CA THR A 278 6.28 -16.07 14.76
C THR A 278 7.59 -16.85 14.87
N VAL A 279 8.63 -16.17 15.36
CA VAL A 279 9.93 -16.80 15.62
C VAL A 279 9.85 -17.92 16.67
N TYR A 280 8.83 -17.92 17.54
CA TYR A 280 8.65 -18.94 18.57
C TYR A 280 8.07 -20.25 18.03
N ASP A 281 7.27 -20.17 16.95
CA ASP A 281 6.80 -21.36 16.24
C ASP A 281 7.97 -22.16 15.62
N LEU A 282 9.07 -21.48 15.24
CA LEU A 282 10.27 -22.14 14.74
C LEU A 282 11.01 -22.93 15.83
N THR A 283 11.09 -22.36 17.04
CA THR A 283 11.81 -22.98 18.16
C THR A 283 11.10 -24.21 18.73
N GLN A 284 9.76 -24.26 18.67
CA GLN A 284 9.01 -25.45 19.10
C GLN A 284 9.18 -26.62 18.12
N GLY A 285 9.18 -26.36 16.81
CA GLY A 285 9.38 -27.40 15.79
C GLY A 285 10.72 -28.13 15.88
N SER A 286 11.80 -27.44 16.28
CA SER A 286 13.13 -28.04 16.48
C SER A 286 13.26 -28.92 17.72
N SER A 287 12.34 -28.78 18.70
CA SER A 287 12.37 -29.58 19.94
C SER A 287 11.62 -30.90 19.85
N THR A 288 10.75 -31.07 18.85
CA THR A 288 9.99 -32.30 18.57
C THR A 288 10.67 -33.26 17.59
N SER A 289 11.84 -32.90 17.06
CA SER A 289 12.60 -33.70 16.09
C SER A 289 13.86 -34.36 16.69
N GLN A 290 13.90 -34.55 18.00
CA GLN A 290 14.91 -35.38 18.70
C GLN A 290 14.28 -36.65 19.24
#